data_AF-A0A497FP97-F1
#
_entry.id   AF-A0A497FP97-F1
#
_cell.length_a   1.000
_cell.length_b   1.000
_cell.length_c   1.000
_cell.angle_alpha   90.00
_cell.angle_beta   90.00
_cell.angle_gamma   90.00
#
_symmetry.space_group_name_H-M   'P 1'
#
loop_
_entity.id
_entity.type
_entity.pdbx_description
1 polymer ?
#
loop_
_entity_poly.entity_id
_entity_poly.type
_entity_poly.pdbx_seq_one_letter_code
_entity_poly.pdbx_strand_id
1 'polypeptide(L)'
;MRGYMIDILCTTIVAIIFLLAVLLSRNKYAYLAQLHKELRCQYLGEKIAKELLGNLPKQGEWVFIEEYNCHWLDNGNIQCSSNTALSNLTATSRILLYNNNKIEIIDVIVVCGDEG
;
A
#
# COMPACT_ATOMS: atom_id res chain seq x y z
N MET A 1 -47.94 -25.14 24.48
CA MET A 1 -46.69 -24.41 24.80
C MET A 1 -45.44 -24.91 24.07
N ARG A 2 -45.44 -26.08 23.39
CA ARG A 2 -44.27 -26.58 22.63
C ARG A 2 -43.98 -25.87 21.30
N GLY A 3 -44.98 -25.28 20.63
CA GLY A 3 -44.80 -24.58 19.35
C GLY A 3 -44.00 -23.28 19.46
N TYR A 4 -44.26 -22.48 20.50
CA TYR A 4 -43.55 -21.21 20.75
C TYR A 4 -42.04 -21.38 20.97
N MET A 5 -41.62 -22.49 21.60
CA MET A 5 -40.20 -22.73 21.85
C MET A 5 -39.43 -23.03 20.56
N ILE A 6 -40.08 -23.71 19.61
CA ILE A 6 -39.51 -24.04 18.29
C ILE A 6 -39.42 -22.78 17.42
N ASP A 7 -40.43 -21.90 17.46
CA ASP A 7 -40.40 -20.64 16.72
C ASP A 7 -39.32 -19.68 17.23
N ILE A 8 -39.11 -19.61 18.55
CA ILE A 8 -38.02 -18.80 19.14
C ILE A 8 -36.65 -19.37 18.77
N LEU A 9 -36.50 -20.69 18.74
CA LEU A 9 -35.25 -21.35 18.30
C LEU A 9 -34.97 -21.10 16.81
N CYS A 10 -35.98 -21.20 15.94
CA CYS A 10 -35.80 -20.94 14.52
C CYS A 10 -35.45 -19.45 14.24
N THR A 11 -36.14 -18.52 14.89
CA THR A 11 -35.88 -17.07 14.70
C THR A 11 -34.50 -16.65 15.20
N THR A 12 -34.03 -17.21 16.32
CA THR A 12 -32.68 -16.93 16.84
C THR A 12 -31.58 -17.51 15.95
N ILE A 13 -31.75 -18.72 15.40
CA ILE A 13 -30.79 -19.31 14.46
C ILE A 13 -30.68 -18.44 13.19
N VAL A 14 -31.80 -17.99 12.63
CA VAL A 14 -31.81 -17.11 11.45
C VAL A 14 -31.10 -15.78 11.75
N ALA A 15 -31.33 -15.19 12.92
CA ALA A 15 -30.66 -13.96 13.33
C ALA A 15 -29.13 -14.13 13.46
N ILE A 16 -28.67 -15.26 14.02
CA ILE A 16 -27.24 -15.59 14.13
C ILE A 16 -26.60 -15.78 12.75
N ILE A 17 -27.26 -16.51 11.85
CA ILE A 17 -26.78 -16.69 10.46
C ILE A 17 -26.67 -15.35 9.75
N PHE A 18 -27.67 -14.47 9.91
CA PHE A 18 -27.65 -13.14 9.31
C PHE A 18 -26.51 -12.26 9.86
N LEU A 19 -26.32 -12.26 11.18
CA LEU A 19 -25.19 -11.57 11.83
C LEU A 19 -23.83 -12.09 11.34
N LEU A 20 -23.66 -13.40 11.24
CA LEU A 20 -22.44 -14.02 10.71
C LEU A 20 -22.21 -13.62 9.25
N ALA A 21 -23.25 -13.62 8.42
CA ALA A 21 -23.15 -13.19 7.01
C ALA A 21 -22.76 -11.71 6.88
N VAL A 22 -23.31 -10.83 7.74
CA VAL A 22 -22.97 -9.40 7.78
C VAL A 22 -21.53 -9.18 8.28
N LEU A 23 -21.09 -9.94 9.28
CA LEU A 23 -19.70 -9.86 9.78
C LEU A 23 -18.71 -10.36 8.73
N LEU A 24 -18.98 -11.49 8.09
CA LEU A 24 -18.15 -12.04 7.00
C LEU A 24 -18.07 -11.09 5.81
N SER A 25 -19.19 -10.46 5.42
CA SER A 25 -19.19 -9.49 4.33
C SER A 25 -18.38 -8.25 4.67
N ARG A 26 -18.55 -7.67 5.86
CA ARG A 26 -17.71 -6.55 6.34
C ARG A 26 -16.23 -6.89 6.32
N ASN A 27 -15.86 -8.09 6.77
CA ASN A 27 -14.47 -8.53 6.77
C ASN A 27 -13.91 -8.67 5.35
N LYS A 28 -14.71 -9.21 4.42
CA LYS A 28 -14.36 -9.29 2.99
C LYS A 28 -14.18 -7.90 2.35
N TYR A 29 -15.06 -6.95 2.65
CA TYR A 29 -14.94 -5.58 2.13
C TYR A 29 -13.74 -4.85 2.72
N ALA A 30 -13.45 -5.02 4.02
CA ALA A 30 -12.26 -4.47 4.65
C ALA A 30 -10.99 -5.02 4.01
N TYR A 31 -10.93 -6.34 3.78
CA TYR A 31 -9.82 -6.99 3.08
C TYR A 31 -9.64 -6.45 1.66
N LEU A 32 -10.72 -6.34 0.88
CA LEU A 32 -10.65 -5.80 -0.49
C LEU A 32 -10.19 -4.33 -0.51
N ALA A 33 -10.62 -3.52 0.45
CA ALA A 33 -10.18 -2.14 0.59
C ALA A 33 -8.69 -2.03 0.92
N GLN A 34 -8.18 -2.90 1.79
CA GLN A 34 -6.76 -2.98 2.11
C GLN A 34 -5.94 -3.41 0.89
N LEU A 35 -6.36 -4.47 0.20
CA LEU A 35 -5.70 -4.96 -1.02
C LEU A 35 -5.66 -3.87 -2.10
N HIS A 36 -6.74 -3.12 -2.27
CA HIS A 36 -6.79 -2.01 -3.23
C HIS A 36 -5.77 -0.91 -2.89
N LYS A 37 -5.61 -0.57 -1.60
CA LYS A 37 -4.61 0.41 -1.15
C LYS A 37 -3.18 -0.07 -1.40
N GLU A 38 -2.91 -1.34 -1.12
CA GLU A 38 -1.61 -1.97 -1.34
C GLU A 38 -1.21 -1.94 -2.81
N LEU A 39 -2.11 -2.37 -3.70
CA LEU A 39 -1.90 -2.31 -5.15
C LEU A 39 -1.67 -0.88 -5.65
N ARG A 40 -2.41 0.10 -5.11
CA ARG A 40 -2.23 1.51 -5.46
C ARG A 40 -0.85 2.01 -5.04
N CYS A 41 -0.38 1.67 -3.85
CA CYS A 41 0.95 2.07 -3.39
C CYS A 41 2.06 1.40 -4.21
N GLN A 42 1.91 0.11 -4.55
CA GLN A 42 2.85 -0.58 -5.44
C GLN A 42 2.93 0.10 -6.81
N TYR A 43 1.79 0.43 -7.42
CA TYR A 43 1.74 1.15 -8.70
C TYR A 43 2.42 2.53 -8.64
N LEU A 44 2.21 3.28 -7.55
CA LEU A 44 2.90 4.55 -7.31
C LEU A 44 4.42 4.36 -7.21
N GLY A 45 4.86 3.33 -6.49
CA GLY A 45 6.26 2.91 -6.43
C GLY A 45 6.89 2.74 -7.81
N GLU A 46 6.23 1.97 -8.67
CA GLU A 46 6.72 1.71 -10.03
C GLU A 46 6.74 2.98 -10.89
N LYS A 47 5.72 3.84 -10.75
CA LYS A 47 5.63 5.11 -11.47
C LYS A 47 6.79 6.03 -11.09
N ILE A 48 7.02 6.23 -9.80
CA ILE A 48 8.10 7.08 -9.29
C ILE A 48 9.47 6.53 -9.71
N ALA A 49 9.68 5.21 -9.61
CA ALA A 49 10.93 4.59 -10.07
C ALA A 49 11.20 4.83 -11.57
N LYS A 50 10.16 4.83 -12.41
CA LYS A 50 10.28 5.17 -13.84
C LYS A 50 10.63 6.64 -14.07
N GLU A 51 10.09 7.55 -13.27
CA GLU A 51 10.45 8.97 -13.39
C GLU A 51 11.89 9.24 -12.91
N LEU A 52 12.31 8.57 -11.84
CA LEU A 52 13.68 8.64 -11.31
C LEU A 52 14.74 8.17 -12.30
N LEU A 53 14.44 7.21 -13.18
CA LEU A 53 15.37 6.79 -14.25
C LEU A 53 15.91 7.96 -15.09
N GLY A 54 15.09 9.00 -15.31
CA GLY A 54 15.49 10.19 -16.06
C GLY A 54 16.04 11.34 -15.22
N ASN A 55 15.82 11.32 -13.90
CA ASN A 55 16.14 12.41 -13.00
C ASN A 55 16.59 11.91 -11.63
N LEU A 56 17.65 11.10 -11.62
CA LEU A 56 18.20 10.57 -10.37
C LEU A 56 18.74 11.72 -9.51
N PRO A 57 18.35 11.83 -8.23
CA PRO A 57 18.99 12.76 -7.30
C PRO A 57 20.48 12.45 -7.22
N LYS A 58 21.32 13.44 -6.88
CA LYS A 58 22.68 13.17 -6.40
C LYS A 58 22.65 12.83 -4.92
N GLN A 59 23.73 12.25 -4.40
CA GLN A 59 23.82 11.93 -2.98
C GLN A 59 23.62 13.19 -2.12
N GLY A 60 22.64 13.16 -1.19
CA GLY A 60 22.24 14.29 -0.36
C GLY A 60 21.31 15.32 -1.03
N GLU A 61 20.98 15.16 -2.31
CA GLU A 61 20.05 16.03 -3.04
C GLU A 61 18.61 15.52 -2.92
N TRP A 62 17.69 16.47 -2.86
CA TRP A 62 16.25 16.23 -2.92
C TRP A 62 15.73 16.53 -4.32
N VAL A 63 14.95 15.60 -4.88
CA VAL A 63 14.26 15.77 -6.15
C VAL A 63 12.76 15.64 -5.92
N PHE A 64 12.00 16.57 -6.47
CA PHE A 64 10.55 16.59 -6.37
C PHE A 64 9.91 15.93 -7.59
N ILE A 65 9.06 14.93 -7.36
CA ILE A 65 8.36 14.15 -8.37
C ILE A 65 6.87 14.16 -8.02
N GLU A 66 6.09 14.91 -8.79
CA GLU A 66 4.66 15.16 -8.54
C GLU A 66 4.36 15.76 -7.16
N GLU A 67 4.05 14.92 -6.17
CA GLU A 67 3.79 15.30 -4.77
C GLU A 67 4.81 14.65 -3.81
N TYR A 68 5.80 13.92 -4.34
CA TYR A 68 6.78 13.16 -3.60
C TYR A 68 8.14 13.84 -3.60
N ASN A 69 8.77 13.90 -2.42
CA ASN A 69 10.15 14.31 -2.22
C ASN A 69 11.03 13.06 -2.15
N CYS A 70 11.94 12.93 -3.12
CA CYS A 70 12.85 11.79 -3.23
C CYS A 70 14.29 12.19 -2.91
N HIS A 71 15.02 11.37 -2.17
CA HIS A 71 16.45 11.59 -1.89
C HIS A 71 17.20 10.28 -1.66
N TRP A 72 18.52 10.33 -1.77
CA TRP A 72 19.38 9.20 -1.41
C TRP A 72 19.47 9.02 0.10
N LEU A 73 19.31 7.78 0.53
CA LEU A 73 19.69 7.29 1.84
C LEU A 73 21.18 6.90 1.87
N ASP A 74 21.77 6.93 3.06
CA ASP A 74 23.18 6.54 3.28
C ASP A 74 23.49 5.09 2.86
N ASN A 75 22.47 4.23 2.80
CA ASN A 75 22.58 2.82 2.40
C ASN A 75 22.51 2.60 0.88
N GLY A 76 22.45 3.66 0.06
CA GLY A 76 22.38 3.52 -1.40
C GLY A 76 20.98 3.21 -1.93
N ASN A 77 19.93 3.47 -1.15
CA ASN A 77 18.56 3.42 -1.63
C ASN A 77 18.03 4.84 -1.84
N ILE A 78 16.96 4.97 -2.62
CA ILE A 78 16.24 6.24 -2.75
C ILE A 78 14.94 6.14 -1.96
N GLN A 79 14.70 7.05 -1.02
CA GLN A 79 13.41 7.17 -0.33
C GLN A 79 12.61 8.32 -0.92
N CYS A 80 11.34 8.04 -1.23
CA CYS A 80 10.37 9.01 -1.71
C CYS A 80 9.16 9.03 -0.79
N SER A 81 8.79 10.23 -0.34
CA SER A 81 7.64 10.41 0.55
C SER A 81 6.87 11.67 0.23
N SER A 82 5.60 11.69 0.63
CA SER A 82 4.75 12.86 0.49
C SER A 82 4.19 13.27 1.85
N ASN A 83 3.92 14.56 2.00
CA ASN A 83 3.26 15.12 3.18
C ASN A 83 1.74 14.88 3.15
N THR A 84 1.20 14.22 2.11
CA THR A 84 -0.21 13.87 1.99
C THR A 84 -0.43 12.39 2.30
N ALA A 85 -1.13 12.10 3.40
CA ALA A 85 -1.51 10.74 3.77
C ALA A 85 -2.41 10.07 2.72
N LEU A 86 -1.90 9.05 2.03
CA LEU A 86 -2.71 8.18 1.16
C LEU A 86 -3.03 6.83 1.83
N SER A 87 -2.14 6.30 2.68
CA SER A 87 -2.25 5.05 3.44
C SER A 87 -1.11 4.98 4.47
N ASN A 88 -0.85 3.91 5.23
CA ASN A 88 0.44 3.76 5.97
C ASN A 88 1.16 2.55 5.36
N LEU A 89 1.48 2.66 4.08
CA LEU A 89 2.02 1.56 3.28
C LEU A 89 3.33 1.98 2.64
N THR A 90 4.27 1.05 2.59
CA THR A 90 5.54 1.22 1.91
C THR A 90 5.59 0.27 0.72
N ALA A 91 5.95 0.79 -0.44
CA ALA A 91 6.23 0.01 -1.63
C ALA A 91 7.71 0.12 -1.99
N THR A 92 8.27 -0.95 -2.54
CA THR A 92 9.64 -0.96 -3.06
C THR A 92 9.61 -1.26 -4.55
N SER A 93 10.37 -0.48 -5.32
CA SER A 93 10.57 -0.67 -6.75
C SER A 93 12.06 -0.67 -7.06
N ARG A 94 12.45 -1.26 -8.19
CA ARG A 94 13.87 -1.39 -8.56
C ARG A 94 14.18 -0.68 -9.85
N ILE A 95 15.28 0.05 -9.83
CA ILE A 95 15.88 0.66 -11.00
C ILE A 95 17.13 -0.15 -11.36
N LEU A 96 17.21 -0.57 -12.62
CA LEU A 96 18.38 -1.19 -13.20
C LEU A 96 19.11 -0.14 -14.04
N LEU A 97 20.29 0.28 -13.59
CA LEU A 97 21.14 1.21 -14.32
C LEU A 97 22.31 0.48 -14.94
N TYR A 98 22.66 0.86 -16.16
CA TYR A 98 23.88 0.42 -16.80
C TYR A 98 24.87 1.57 -16.83
N ASN A 99 25.91 1.48 -16.01
CA ASN A 99 26.93 2.52 -15.84
C ASN A 99 28.32 1.90 -16.01
N ASN A 100 29.13 2.44 -16.93
CA ASN A 100 30.52 2.02 -17.14
C ASN A 100 30.72 0.49 -17.22
N ASN A 101 29.89 -0.20 -18.02
CA ASN A 101 29.87 -1.65 -18.18
C ASN A 101 29.52 -2.46 -16.92
N LYS A 102 28.93 -1.82 -15.91
CA LYS A 102 28.40 -2.47 -14.72
C LYS A 102 26.90 -2.25 -14.64
N ILE A 103 26.20 -3.27 -14.15
CA ILE A 103 24.80 -3.17 -13.79
C ILE A 103 24.75 -2.75 -12.33
N GLU A 104 24.09 -1.63 -12.06
CA GLU A 104 23.79 -1.13 -10.73
C GLU A 104 22.30 -1.32 -10.47
N ILE A 105 21.96 -1.83 -9.28
CA ILE A 105 20.58 -2.00 -8.83
C ILE A 105 20.35 -0.98 -7.73
N ILE A 106 19.33 -0.13 -7.90
CA ILE A 106 18.91 0.84 -6.88
C ILE A 106 17.50 0.46 -6.45
N ASP A 107 17.31 0.26 -5.15
CA ASP A 107 15.98 0.11 -4.56
C ASP A 107 15.38 1.50 -4.29
N VAL A 108 14.19 1.74 -4.81
CA VAL A 108 13.36 2.93 -4.57
C VAL A 108 12.28 2.54 -3.57
N ILE A 109 12.27 3.22 -2.43
CA ILE A 109 11.33 3.02 -1.33
C ILE A 109 10.33 4.17 -1.37
N VAL A 110 9.07 3.86 -1.62
CA VAL A 110 7.99 4.86 -1.64
C VAL A 110 7.12 4.67 -0.41
N VAL A 111 7.03 5.73 0.40
CA VAL A 111 6.15 5.79 1.56
C VAL A 111 4.85 6.45 1.12
N CYS A 112 3.80 5.64 0.96
CA CYS A 112 2.46 6.10 0.62
C CYS A 112 1.71 6.36 1.92
N GLY A 113 2.06 7.43 2.65
CA GLY A 113 1.51 7.77 3.95
C GLY A 113 2.13 8.97 4.64
N ASP A 114 1.53 9.37 5.77
CA ASP A 114 2.17 10.36 6.65
C ASP A 114 3.48 9.76 7.16
N GLU A 115 4.58 10.44 6.86
CA GLU A 115 5.83 10.22 7.57
C GLU A 115 5.74 10.91 8.94
N GLY A 116 5.80 10.12 10.02
CA GLY A 116 6.28 10.54 11.35
C GLY A 116 5.52 11.66 12.03
#